data_AF-A0A1M2UYI1-F1
#
_entry.id   AF-A0A1M2UYI1-F1
#
_cell.length_a   1.000
_cell.length_b   1.000
_cell.length_c   1.000
_cell.angle_alpha   90.00
_cell.angle_beta   90.00
_cell.angle_gamma   90.00
#
_symmetry.space_group_name_H-M   'P 1'
#
loop_
_entity.id
_entity.type
_entity.pdbx_description
1 polymer ?
#
loop_
_entity_poly.entity_id
_entity_poly.type
_entity_poly.pdbx_seq_one_letter_code
_entity_poly.pdbx_strand_id
1 'polypeptide(L)'
;MFTLDVYLDGLSPEQVMIELVAEASEHGGRIVQPMTLERSLPGAEDSYLFSVSVPDRPEDHYSPRIRPHYPLLHIPLEDQHVLWYR
;
A
#
# COMPACT_ATOMS: atom_id res chain seq x y z
N MET A 1 -8.66 3.35 10.58
CA MET A 1 -8.80 3.38 9.11
C MET A 1 -7.74 4.32 8.58
N PHE A 2 -7.04 3.92 7.52
CA PHE A 2 -5.98 4.73 6.89
C PHE A 2 -6.39 5.10 5.47
N THR A 3 -5.91 6.25 5.04
CA THR A 3 -6.02 6.73 3.65
C THR A 3 -4.67 7.23 3.17
N LEU A 4 -4.33 6.93 1.91
CA LEU A 4 -3.12 7.42 1.27
C LEU A 4 -3.45 8.03 -0.09
N ASP A 5 -2.91 9.23 -0.33
CA ASP A 5 -2.84 9.83 -1.65
C ASP A 5 -1.56 9.31 -2.32
N VAL A 6 -1.72 8.63 -3.46
CA VAL A 6 -0.63 7.95 -4.17
C VAL A 6 -0.52 8.50 -5.58
N TYR A 7 0.66 9.02 -5.91
CA TYR A 7 1.03 9.42 -7.27
C TYR A 7 1.74 8.26 -7.97
N LEU A 8 1.28 7.88 -9.17
CA LEU A 8 1.71 6.69 -9.89
C LEU A 8 2.53 6.96 -11.16
N ASP A 9 2.75 8.21 -11.54
CA ASP A 9 3.63 8.62 -12.65
C ASP A 9 3.42 7.79 -13.93
N GLY A 10 2.19 7.80 -14.45
CA GLY A 10 1.77 7.06 -15.64
C GLY A 10 1.49 5.57 -15.45
N LEU A 11 1.70 4.99 -14.26
CA LEU A 11 1.30 3.61 -13.97
C LEU A 11 -0.20 3.51 -13.70
N SER A 12 -0.84 2.48 -14.25
CA SER A 12 -2.22 2.15 -13.91
C SER A 12 -2.29 1.64 -12.46
N PRO A 13 -3.31 2.04 -11.67
CA PRO A 13 -3.56 1.48 -10.34
C PRO A 13 -3.68 -0.06 -10.31
N GLU A 14 -4.04 -0.70 -11.41
CA GLU A 14 -4.16 -2.16 -11.50
C GLU A 14 -2.79 -2.87 -11.56
N GLN A 15 -1.75 -2.15 -11.99
CA GLN A 15 -0.38 -2.65 -12.13
C GLN A 15 0.40 -2.62 -10.81
N VAL A 16 -0.19 -2.06 -9.75
CA VAL A 16 0.44 -1.90 -8.45
C VAL A 16 -0.47 -2.41 -7.35
N MET A 17 0.12 -2.76 -6.22
CA MET A 17 -0.60 -3.02 -4.97
C MET A 17 -0.02 -2.12 -3.90
N ILE A 18 -0.89 -1.33 -3.27
CA ILE A 18 -0.55 -0.55 -2.09
C ILE A 18 -0.90 -1.39 -0.87
N GLU A 19 0.04 -1.55 0.05
CA GLU A 19 -0.14 -2.36 1.25
C GLU A 19 0.27 -1.57 2.47
N LEU A 20 -0.49 -1.73 3.56
CA LEU A 20 -0.09 -1.29 4.88
C LEU A 20 0.46 -2.48 5.65
N VAL A 21 1.73 -2.41 6.06
CA VAL A 21 2.44 -3.50 6.71
C VAL A 21 2.70 -3.14 8.17
N ALA A 22 2.39 -4.05 9.08
CA ALA A 22 2.83 -3.96 10.46
C ALA A 22 3.58 -5.24 10.85
N GLU A 23 4.79 -5.08 11.35
CA GLU A 23 5.61 -6.21 11.80
C GLU A 23 5.09 -6.78 13.12
N ALA A 24 5.41 -8.04 13.41
CA ALA A 24 4.96 -8.68 14.66
C ALA A 24 5.47 -7.90 15.89
N SER A 25 4.61 -7.70 16.88
CA SER A 25 4.91 -6.98 18.13
C SER A 25 4.00 -7.45 19.26
N GLU A 26 4.10 -6.79 20.42
CA GLU A 26 3.15 -6.93 21.53
C GLU A 26 1.70 -6.59 21.16
N HIS A 27 1.49 -5.83 20.08
CA HIS A 27 0.16 -5.49 19.56
C HIS A 27 -0.41 -6.56 18.59
N GLY A 28 0.31 -7.65 18.34
CA GLY A 28 -0.17 -8.77 17.53
C GLY A 28 0.82 -9.27 16.48
N GLY A 29 0.37 -10.26 15.70
CA GLY A 29 1.15 -10.85 14.61
C GLY A 29 1.41 -9.88 13.45
N ARG A 30 2.23 -10.32 12.50
CA ARG A 30 2.53 -9.57 11.28
C ARG A 30 1.26 -9.40 10.44
N ILE A 31 1.00 -8.17 10.00
CA ILE A 31 -0.13 -7.80 9.16
C ILE A 31 0.42 -7.27 7.83
N VAL A 32 -0.14 -7.75 6.72
CA VAL A 32 0.05 -7.16 5.40
C VAL A 32 -1.35 -6.97 4.83
N GLN A 33 -1.85 -5.75 4.87
CA GLN A 33 -3.21 -5.45 4.45
C GLN A 33 -3.18 -4.69 3.12
N PRO A 34 -3.73 -5.25 2.02
CA PRO A 34 -3.88 -4.52 0.77
C PRO A 34 -4.89 -3.37 0.95
N MET A 35 -4.61 -2.25 0.30
CA MET A 35 -5.51 -1.10 0.25
C MET A 35 -6.41 -1.16 -0.98
N THR A 36 -7.61 -0.62 -0.84
CA THR A 36 -8.60 -0.51 -1.92
C THR A 36 -8.43 0.83 -2.61
N LEU A 37 -8.43 0.83 -3.95
CA LEU A 37 -8.55 2.07 -4.75
C LEU A 37 -9.96 2.65 -4.56
N GLU A 38 -10.05 3.88 -4.06
CA GLU A 38 -11.33 4.56 -3.86
C GLU A 38 -11.71 5.43 -5.07
N ARG A 39 -10.77 6.28 -5.52
CA ARG A 39 -10.99 7.22 -6.63
C ARG A 39 -9.68 7.82 -7.13
N SER A 40 -9.70 8.39 -8.34
CA SER A 40 -8.70 9.39 -8.76
C SER A 40 -8.89 10.71 -8.00
N LEU A 41 -7.80 11.46 -7.81
CA LEU A 41 -7.81 12.76 -7.17
C LEU A 41 -8.11 13.87 -8.20
N PRO A 42 -9.19 14.67 -8.03
CA PRO A 42 -9.52 15.72 -8.97
C PRO A 42 -8.43 16.79 -9.06
N GLY A 43 -7.99 17.12 -10.28
CA GLY A 43 -6.98 18.16 -10.51
C GLY A 43 -5.53 17.73 -10.28
N ALA A 44 -5.28 16.45 -9.97
CA ALA A 44 -3.93 15.89 -9.86
C ALA A 44 -3.82 14.66 -10.79
N GLU A 45 -3.04 14.80 -11.86
CA GLU A 45 -2.79 13.73 -12.81
C GLU A 45 -2.07 12.55 -12.13
N ASP A 46 -2.42 11.33 -12.54
CA ASP A 46 -1.91 10.06 -12.00
C ASP A 46 -1.92 9.94 -10.47
N SER A 47 -2.82 10.66 -9.81
CA SER A 47 -2.92 10.68 -8.36
C SER A 47 -4.24 10.04 -7.92
N TYR A 48 -4.18 9.17 -6.91
CA TYR A 48 -5.29 8.32 -6.52
C TYR A 48 -5.41 8.23 -4.99
N LEU A 49 -6.63 8.12 -4.48
CA LEU A 49 -6.89 7.83 -3.08
C LEU A 49 -7.04 6.33 -2.89
N PHE A 50 -6.27 5.79 -1.94
CA PHE A 50 -6.41 4.42 -1.44
C PHE A 50 -6.88 4.42 0.01
N SER A 51 -7.68 3.43 0.40
CA SER A 51 -8.16 3.28 1.78
C SER A 51 -8.01 1.86 2.31
N VAL A 52 -7.88 1.73 3.64
CA VAL A 52 -7.82 0.42 4.30
C VAL A 52 -8.29 0.49 5.76
N SER A 53 -9.03 -0.53 6.18
CA SER A 53 -9.30 -0.79 7.59
C SER A 53 -8.28 -1.80 8.14
N VAL A 54 -7.68 -1.46 9.28
CA VAL A 54 -6.69 -2.30 9.97
C VAL A 54 -7.07 -2.47 11.44
N PRO A 55 -6.54 -3.49 12.13
CA PRO A 55 -6.70 -3.64 13.58
C PRO A 55 -6.27 -2.41 14.37
N ASP A 56 -6.79 -2.30 15.60
CA ASP A 56 -6.44 -1.22 16.52
C ASP A 56 -5.01 -1.44 17.07
N ARG A 57 -4.07 -0.62 16.59
CA ARG A 57 -2.64 -0.64 16.92
C ARG A 57 -2.04 0.76 16.66
N PRO A 58 -0.96 1.15 17.37
CA PRO A 58 -0.30 2.44 17.13
C PRO A 58 0.04 2.69 15.66
N GLU A 59 -0.16 3.92 15.20
CA GLU A 59 -0.02 4.29 13.79
C GLU A 59 1.42 4.11 13.26
N ASP A 60 2.41 4.38 14.11
CA ASP A 60 3.84 4.25 13.81
C ASP A 60 4.30 2.79 13.63
N HIS A 61 3.43 1.84 13.95
CA HIS A 61 3.70 0.43 13.66
C HIS A 61 3.30 0.03 12.23
N TYR A 62 2.61 0.91 11.50
CA TYR A 62 2.17 0.68 10.14
C TYR A 62 3.06 1.43 9.15
N SER A 63 3.72 0.66 8.28
CA SER A 63 4.56 1.17 7.21
C SER A 63 3.88 0.92 5.86
N PRO A 64 3.53 1.98 5.10
CA PRO A 64 3.03 1.83 3.74
C PRO A 64 4.11 1.34 2.79
N ARG A 65 3.72 0.53 1.81
CA ARG A 65 4.55 0.18 0.66
C ARG A 65 3.74 0.06 -0.62
N ILE A 66 4.42 0.19 -1.74
CA ILE A 66 3.94 -0.10 -3.08
C ILE A 66 4.78 -1.22 -3.70
N ARG A 67 4.13 -2.13 -4.43
CA ARG A 67 4.82 -3.17 -5.20
C ARG A 67 4.12 -3.38 -6.54
N PRO A 68 4.81 -3.94 -7.56
CA PRO A 68 4.13 -4.36 -8.78
C PRO A 68 3.08 -5.43 -8.47
N HIS A 69 2.00 -5.41 -9.26
CA HIS A 69 0.88 -6.32 -9.12
C HIS A 69 0.44 -6.84 -10.49
N TYR A 70 0.39 -8.16 -10.59
CA TYR A 70 -0.24 -8.87 -11.69
C TYR A 70 -0.68 -10.25 -11.17
N PRO A 71 -1.83 -10.79 -11.58
CA PRO A 71 -2.37 -12.03 -11.00
C PRO A 71 -1.43 -13.25 -11.06
N LEU A 72 -0.52 -13.28 -12.04
CA LEU A 72 0.44 -14.38 -12.25
C LEU A 72 1.85 -14.06 -11.76
N LEU A 73 2.05 -12.90 -11.13
CA LEU A 73 3.37 -12.43 -10.73
C LEU A 73 3.67 -12.80 -9.28
N HIS A 74 4.78 -13.50 -9.08
CA HIS A 74 5.31 -13.86 -7.78
C HIS A 74 6.57 -13.03 -7.54
N ILE A 75 6.48 -12.01 -6.68
CA ILE A 75 7.61 -11.12 -6.37
C ILE A 75 8.15 -11.45 -4.98
N PRO A 76 9.46 -11.69 -4.82
CA PRO A 76 10.08 -11.81 -3.50
C PRO A 76 10.06 -10.47 -2.77
N LEU A 77 10.16 -10.50 -1.43
CA LEU A 77 10.14 -9.27 -0.62
C LEU A 77 11.36 -8.38 -0.90
N GLU A 78 12.46 -9.00 -1.30
CA GLU A 78 13.76 -8.40 -1.60
C GLU A 78 13.82 -7.72 -2.97
N ASP A 79 12.75 -7.80 -3.77
CA ASP A 79 12.72 -7.18 -5.09
C ASP A 79 12.79 -5.65 -4.97
N GLN A 80 13.65 -5.05 -5.81
CA GLN A 80 13.93 -3.62 -5.78
C GLN A 80 12.73 -2.75 -6.16
N HIS A 81 11.72 -3.32 -6.83
CA HIS A 81 10.49 -2.62 -7.18
C HIS A 81 9.47 -2.61 -6.03
N VAL A 82 9.74 -3.29 -4.91
CA VAL A 82 8.97 -3.12 -3.68
C VAL A 82 9.48 -1.87 -2.96
N LEU A 83 8.76 -0.76 -3.11
CA LEU A 83 9.14 0.52 -2.54
C LEU A 83 8.40 0.78 -1.24
N TRP A 84 9.14 1.13 -0.21
CA TRP A 84 8.60 1.52 1.09
C TRP A 84 8.50 3.03 1.18
N TYR A 85 7.41 3.52 1.78
CA TYR A 85 7.29 4.94 2.12
C TYR A 85 8.34 5.27 3.19
N ARG A 86 9.06 6.38 3.02
CA ARG A 86 10.14 6.85 3.90
C ARG A 86 9.89 8.27 4.35
#